data_AF-A0A0A0QX20-F1
#
_entry.id   AF-A0A0A0QX20-F1
#
_cell.length_a   1.000
_cell.length_b   1.000
_cell.length_c   1.000
_cell.angle_alpha   90.00
_cell.angle_beta   90.00
_cell.angle_gamma   90.00
#
_symmetry.space_group_name_H-M   'P 1'
#
loop_
_entity.id
_entity.type
_entity.pdbx_description
1 polymer ?
#
loop_
_entity_poly.entity_id
_entity_poly.type
_entity_poly.pdbx_seq_one_letter_code
_entity_poly.pdbx_strand_id
1 'polypeptide(L)'
;EIIDEKAMRTLEHLFAGFMRENLPNYEIIDISPMGCRTGFYMSVIGEPKNEEIIEAFKKSMQNIIDTNTIPEVNIYQCGSCY
;
A
#
# COMPACT_ATOMS: atom_id res chain seq x y z
N GLU A 1 -2.13 18.87 -2.30
CA GLU A 1 -0.83 18.46 -2.86
C GLU A 1 -1.00 17.15 -3.62
N ILE A 2 -0.02 16.75 -4.44
CA ILE A 2 -0.08 15.52 -5.26
C ILE A 2 1.17 14.67 -5.00
N ILE A 3 1.01 13.34 -5.06
CA ILE A 3 2.12 12.39 -4.98
C ILE A 3 2.71 12.21 -6.39
N ASP A 4 4.04 12.21 -6.47
CA ASP A 4 4.76 11.90 -7.71
C ASP A 4 4.37 10.51 -8.25
N GLU A 5 4.35 10.34 -9.57
CA GLU A 5 3.91 9.09 -10.20
C GLU A 5 4.78 7.89 -9.81
N LYS A 6 6.11 8.05 -9.82
CA LYS A 6 7.03 6.96 -9.48
C LYS A 6 6.96 6.63 -8.00
N ALA A 7 6.82 7.65 -7.16
CA ALA A 7 6.58 7.48 -5.73
C ALA A 7 5.27 6.70 -5.47
N MET A 8 4.18 7.09 -6.13
CA MET A 8 2.88 6.42 -6.02
C MET A 8 2.94 4.94 -6.39
N ARG A 9 3.56 4.62 -7.54
CA ARG A 9 3.72 3.23 -8.00
C ARG A 9 4.60 2.42 -7.06
N THR A 10 5.68 3.01 -6.56
CA THR A 10 6.56 2.32 -5.58
C THR A 10 5.82 2.05 -4.27
N LEU A 11 5.03 3.01 -3.81
CA LEU A 11 4.18 2.85 -2.64
C LEU A 11 3.15 1.74 -2.83
N GLU A 12 2.49 1.66 -3.99
CA GLU A 12 1.53 0.59 -4.32
C GLU A 12 2.12 -0.81 -4.12
N HIS A 13 3.33 -1.05 -4.65
CA HIS A 13 4.02 -2.35 -4.53
C HIS A 13 4.32 -2.75 -3.06
N LEU A 14 4.59 -1.80 -2.18
CA LEU A 14 4.92 -2.07 -0.78
C LEU A 14 3.69 -2.11 0.11
N PHE A 15 2.78 -1.17 -0.11
CA PHE A 15 1.74 -0.80 0.84
C PHE A 15 0.72 -1.92 1.01
N ALA A 16 0.39 -2.63 -0.08
CA ALA A 16 -0.56 -3.74 -0.03
C ALA A 16 -0.04 -4.94 0.77
N GLY A 17 1.28 -5.18 0.80
CA GLY A 17 1.90 -6.24 1.59
C GLY A 17 1.87 -5.89 3.08
N PHE A 18 2.44 -4.73 3.44
CA PHE A 18 2.52 -4.32 4.84
C PHE A 18 1.16 -4.09 5.49
N MET A 19 0.15 -3.62 4.75
CA MET A 19 -1.19 -3.49 5.30
C MET A 19 -1.80 -4.85 5.66
N ARG A 20 -1.56 -5.90 4.87
CA ARG A 20 -2.02 -7.26 5.20
C ARG A 20 -1.35 -7.81 6.44
N GLU A 21 -0.05 -7.53 6.61
CA GLU A 21 0.69 -7.92 7.82
C GLU A 21 0.19 -7.18 9.08
N ASN A 22 -0.13 -5.89 8.94
CA ASN A 22 -0.51 -5.03 10.06
C ASN A 22 -2.01 -5.05 10.39
N LEU A 23 -2.86 -5.63 9.52
CA LEU A 23 -4.30 -5.78 9.73
C LEU A 23 -4.74 -7.27 9.57
N PRO A 24 -4.15 -8.21 10.34
CA PRO A 24 -4.24 -9.65 10.08
C PRO A 24 -5.62 -10.27 10.35
N ASN A 25 -6.51 -9.56 11.07
CA ASN A 25 -7.84 -10.05 11.41
C ASN A 25 -8.86 -9.86 10.26
N TYR A 26 -8.46 -9.20 9.18
CA TYR A 26 -9.33 -8.83 8.07
C TYR A 26 -8.72 -9.24 6.75
N GLU A 27 -9.56 -9.58 5.78
CA GLU A 27 -9.11 -9.95 4.44
C GLU A 27 -9.10 -8.71 3.53
N ILE A 28 -7.91 -8.17 3.25
CA ILE A 28 -7.74 -7.06 2.31
C ILE A 28 -7.82 -7.60 0.87
N ILE A 29 -8.83 -7.14 0.14
CA ILE A 29 -9.06 -7.49 -1.25
C ILE A 29 -8.05 -6.73 -2.12
N ASP A 30 -8.03 -5.40 -2.03
CA ASP A 30 -7.24 -4.54 -2.89
C ASP A 30 -6.84 -3.22 -2.22
N ILE A 31 -5.67 -2.69 -2.60
CA ILE A 31 -5.22 -1.33 -2.28
C ILE A 31 -4.68 -0.71 -3.58
N SER A 32 -5.43 0.24 -4.15
CA SER A 32 -5.12 0.85 -5.44
C SER A 32 -5.00 2.38 -5.33
N PRO A 33 -4.11 3.03 -6.12
CA PRO A 33 -3.93 4.47 -6.11
C PRO A 33 -5.14 5.20 -6.70
N MET A 34 -5.47 6.37 -6.12
CA MET A 34 -6.47 7.27 -6.69
C MET A 34 -5.90 7.96 -7.94
N GLY A 35 -6.70 8.07 -9.01
CA GLY A 35 -6.26 8.73 -10.26
C GLY A 35 -5.89 10.20 -10.11
N CYS A 36 -6.42 10.90 -9.11
CA CYS A 36 -6.03 12.28 -8.76
C CYS A 36 -4.68 12.38 -8.04
N ARG A 37 -4.06 11.24 -7.68
CA ARG A 37 -2.77 11.09 -6.99
C ARG A 37 -2.70 11.74 -5.61
N THR A 38 -3.81 11.71 -4.88
CA THR A 38 -3.88 12.26 -3.51
C THR A 38 -4.01 11.19 -2.42
N GLY A 39 -4.04 9.91 -2.79
CA GLY A 39 -4.19 8.81 -1.84
C GLY A 39 -4.48 7.47 -2.51
N PHE A 40 -4.97 6.52 -1.72
CA PHE A 40 -5.32 5.16 -2.11
C PHE A 40 -6.73 4.82 -1.64
N TYR A 41 -7.39 3.92 -2.36
CA TYR A 41 -8.57 3.22 -1.86
C TYR A 41 -8.17 1.83 -1.39
N MET A 42 -8.74 1.40 -0.27
CA MET A 42 -8.60 0.04 0.24
C MET A 42 -9.98 -0.62 0.30
N SER A 43 -10.10 -1.82 -0.25
CA SER A 43 -11.27 -2.68 -0.10
C SER A 43 -10.94 -3.86 0.79
N VAL A 44 -11.83 -4.16 1.75
CA VAL A 44 -11.59 -5.13 2.82
C VAL A 44 -12.88 -5.86 3.15
N ILE A 45 -12.79 -7.16 3.46
CA ILE A 45 -13.90 -7.96 3.97
C ILE A 45 -13.97 -7.80 5.49
N GLY A 46 -15.15 -7.42 5.97
CA GLY A 46 -15.40 -7.12 7.39
C GLY A 46 -15.47 -5.63 7.67
N GLU A 47 -15.59 -5.27 8.94
CA GLU A 47 -15.76 -3.89 9.40
C GLU A 47 -14.67 -3.54 10.43
N PRO A 48 -13.41 -3.30 9.98
CA PRO A 48 -12.36 -2.84 10.87
C PRO A 48 -12.69 -1.47 11.44
N LYS A 49 -12.35 -1.25 12.71
CA LYS A 49 -12.51 0.07 13.32
C LYS A 49 -11.52 1.05 12.70
N ASN A 50 -11.89 2.32 12.65
CA ASN A 50 -11.03 3.37 12.11
C ASN A 50 -9.66 3.41 12.82
N GLU A 51 -9.62 3.19 14.13
CA GLU A 51 -8.37 3.18 14.89
C GLU A 51 -7.45 2.03 14.47
N GLU A 52 -8.00 0.85 14.15
CA GLU A 52 -7.22 -0.29 13.66
C GLU A 52 -6.60 0.00 12.30
N ILE A 53 -7.37 0.62 11.40
CA ILE A 53 -6.89 1.04 10.07
C ILE A 53 -5.78 2.09 10.21
N ILE A 54 -5.98 3.10 11.07
CA ILE A 54 -5.01 4.18 11.27
C ILE A 54 -3.69 3.64 11.83
N GLU A 55 -3.75 2.75 12.81
CA GLU A 55 -2.55 2.17 13.40
C GLU A 55 -1.84 1.22 12.43
N ALA A 56 -2.59 0.41 11.66
CA ALA A 56 -2.02 -0.43 10.61
C ALA A 56 -1.36 0.41 9.50
N PHE A 57 -1.98 1.52 9.11
CA PHE A 57 -1.44 2.46 8.13
C PHE A 57 -0.11 3.04 8.60
N LYS A 58 -0.06 3.58 9.83
CA LYS A 58 1.17 4.17 10.39
C LYS A 58 2.31 3.16 10.45
N LYS A 59 2.03 1.94 10.93
CA LYS A 59 3.02 0.85 10.96
C LYS A 59 3.51 0.50 9.56
N SER A 60 2.60 0.38 8.60
CA SER A 60 2.94 0.10 7.21
C SER A 60 3.82 1.20 6.60
N MET A 61 3.54 2.47 6.88
CA MET A 61 4.42 3.58 6.46
C MET A 61 5.80 3.49 7.11
N GLN A 62 5.89 3.10 8.37
CA GLN A 62 7.17 2.86 9.03
C GLN A 62 7.93 1.69 8.37
N ASN A 63 7.24 0.59 8.06
CA ASN A 63 7.84 -0.54 7.33
C ASN A 63 8.37 -0.13 5.94
N ILE A 64 7.67 0.78 5.26
CA ILE A 64 8.10 1.36 3.98
C ILE A 64 9.38 2.22 4.13
N ILE A 65 9.51 2.96 5.24
CA ILE A 65 10.74 3.74 5.51
C ILE A 65 11.93 2.81 5.78
N ASP A 66 11.68 1.68 6.46
CA ASP A 66 12.73 0.77 6.91
C ASP A 66 13.14 -0.28 5.86
N THR A 67 12.36 -0.47 4.79
CA THR A 67 12.67 -1.43 3.73
C THR A 67 13.67 -0.89 2.72
N ASN A 68 14.57 -1.75 2.25
CA ASN A 68 15.52 -1.46 1.18
C ASN A 68 15.20 -2.20 -0.12
N THR A 69 14.11 -2.97 -0.14
CA THR A 69 13.72 -3.82 -1.27
C THR A 69 12.26 -3.60 -1.62
N ILE A 70 11.97 -3.50 -2.91
CA ILE A 70 10.61 -3.37 -3.42
C ILE A 70 10.23 -4.68 -4.11
N PRO A 71 9.15 -5.35 -3.67
CA PRO A 71 8.71 -6.60 -4.28
C PRO A 71 8.22 -6.35 -5.71
N GLU A 72 8.48 -7.31 -6.59
CA GLU A 72 7.93 -7.34 -7.96
C GLU A 72 8.34 -6.17 -8.88
N VAL A 73 9.35 -5.39 -8.49
CA VAL A 73 9.94 -4.34 -9.35
C VAL A 73 10.91 -4.97 -10.36
N ASN A 74 10.34 -5.61 -11.37
CA ASN A 74 11.07 -6.15 -12.52
C ASN A 74 10.17 -6.23 -13.76
N ILE A 75 10.79 -6.44 -14.93
CA ILE A 75 10.11 -6.47 -16.24
C ILE A 75 9.05 -7.58 -16.39
N TYR A 76 9.08 -8.59 -15.53
CA TYR A 76 8.17 -9.73 -15.61
C TYR A 76 6.92 -9.55 -14.74
N GLN A 77 6.98 -8.70 -13.73
CA GLN A 77 5.94 -8.57 -12.70
C GLN A 77 5.38 -7.16 -12.56
N CYS A 78 6.06 -6.12 -13.07
CA CYS A 78 5.56 -4.74 -13.07
C CYS A 78 5.35 -4.24 -14.51
N GLY A 79 4.16 -3.74 -14.80
CA GLY A 79 3.79 -3.26 -16.15
C GLY A 79 4.60 -2.05 -16.63
N SER A 80 5.18 -1.27 -15.71
CA SER A 80 6.01 -0.09 -15.99
C SER A 80 7.18 -0.02 -15.00
N CYS A 81 8.20 -0.85 -15.19
CA CYS A 81 9.29 -1.05 -14.21
C CYS A 81 10.53 -0.13 -14.38
N TYR A 82 10.41 0.95 -15.16
CA TYR A 82 11.49 1.90 -15.52
C TYR A 82 11.28 3.32 -14.94
#